data_AF-A0A2E0QV04-F1
#
_entry.id   AF-A0A2E0QV04-F1
#
_cell.length_a   1.000
_cell.length_b   1.000
_cell.length_c   1.000
_cell.angle_alpha   90.00
_cell.angle_beta   90.00
_cell.angle_gamma   90.00
#
_symmetry.space_group_name_H-M   'P 1'
#
loop_
_entity.id
_entity.type
_entity.pdbx_description
1 polymer ?
#
loop_
_entity_poly.entity_id
_entity_poly.type
_entity_poly.pdbx_seq_one_letter_code
_entity_poly.pdbx_strand_id
1 'polypeptide(L)'
;MKEPFGRLVGSVSSRYYSRLLLAILFSPLLPAANAGVTVTVQETINGVSISASGSLNLSGLTRETNVFYAEPRIRPLEPDFTLGPASEMVEDVGDTYRVSDGDSIITPGTFGTGAPTTATSGTGSVFGLSLGVNPKLIQVPDDYTSGSPIIATARFDGATIASLGMTPGTYVWSWGSGGTAESITMYIGQSPPPVVDNTAAKAKLQKKIKKLKKQVKVAKRKKQVAKAKKLLKKAKKLTKKLRKL
;
A
#
# COMPACT_ATOMS: atom_id res chain seq x y z
N MET A 1 -48.61 -70.31 12.36
CA MET A 1 -48.60 -70.56 13.82
C MET A 1 -48.27 -69.24 14.49
N LYS A 2 -49.24 -68.68 15.26
CA LYS A 2 -49.16 -67.61 16.27
C LYS A 2 -47.95 -66.64 16.27
N GLU A 3 -48.23 -65.37 15.94
CA GLU A 3 -47.72 -64.14 16.60
C GLU A 3 -48.00 -64.17 18.15
N PRO A 4 -47.49 -63.28 19.06
CA PRO A 4 -47.00 -61.89 18.83
C PRO A 4 -45.94 -61.30 19.85
N PHE A 5 -45.65 -60.00 19.65
CA PHE A 5 -45.34 -58.89 20.61
C PHE A 5 -43.91 -58.56 21.04
N GLY A 6 -43.51 -57.30 20.78
CA GLY A 6 -42.35 -56.66 21.41
C GLY A 6 -41.99 -55.20 21.04
N ARG A 7 -42.92 -54.23 21.23
CA ARG A 7 -42.75 -52.78 21.54
C ARG A 7 -41.79 -51.83 20.78
N LEU A 8 -42.42 -50.80 20.17
CA LEU A 8 -42.21 -49.33 20.33
C LEU A 8 -40.83 -48.79 20.74
N VAL A 9 -40.23 -47.94 19.90
CA VAL A 9 -39.72 -46.55 20.12
C VAL A 9 -39.21 -46.08 18.74
N GLY A 10 -39.37 -44.89 18.17
CA GLY A 10 -39.90 -43.58 18.53
C GLY A 10 -39.46 -42.67 17.37
N SER A 11 -40.36 -41.84 16.85
CA SER A 11 -40.02 -40.89 15.78
C SER A 11 -39.10 -39.80 16.34
N VAL A 12 -37.93 -39.59 15.73
CA VAL A 12 -37.16 -38.37 15.93
C VAL A 12 -36.89 -37.73 14.58
N SER A 13 -37.76 -36.79 14.23
CA SER A 13 -37.51 -35.76 13.23
C SER A 13 -36.39 -34.85 13.74
N SER A 14 -35.21 -34.88 13.11
CA SER A 14 -34.16 -33.89 13.35
C SER A 14 -34.06 -32.94 12.17
N ARG A 15 -34.62 -31.75 12.37
CA ARG A 15 -34.50 -30.60 11.46
C ARG A 15 -33.10 -30.01 11.66
N TYR A 16 -32.25 -30.12 10.63
CA TYR A 16 -30.96 -29.42 10.62
C TYR A 16 -31.20 -27.92 10.40
N TYR A 17 -31.26 -27.17 11.49
CA TYR A 17 -31.05 -25.73 11.49
C TYR A 17 -29.54 -25.47 11.35
N SER A 18 -29.02 -25.42 10.13
CA SER A 18 -27.66 -24.95 9.89
C SER A 18 -27.67 -23.42 9.85
N ARG A 19 -27.17 -22.81 10.93
CA ARG A 19 -27.06 -21.37 11.13
C ARG A 19 -26.10 -20.78 10.10
N LEU A 20 -26.61 -20.00 9.15
CA LEU A 20 -25.79 -19.10 8.34
C LEU A 20 -25.24 -17.99 9.25
N LEU A 21 -23.96 -18.10 9.60
CA LEU A 21 -23.18 -17.01 10.18
C LEU A 21 -22.87 -16.00 9.08
N LEU A 22 -23.51 -14.82 9.15
CA LEU A 22 -23.18 -13.67 8.32
C LEU A 22 -21.89 -13.04 8.87
N ALA A 23 -20.73 -13.35 8.27
CA ALA A 23 -19.49 -12.67 8.58
C ALA A 23 -19.56 -11.23 8.04
N ILE A 24 -19.78 -10.26 8.92
CA ILE A 24 -19.65 -8.84 8.58
C ILE A 24 -18.16 -8.55 8.46
N LEU A 25 -17.65 -8.54 7.23
CA LEU A 25 -16.32 -8.03 6.90
C LEU A 25 -16.28 -6.53 7.25
N PHE A 26 -15.81 -6.21 8.45
CA PHE A 26 -15.45 -4.86 8.84
C PHE A 26 -14.11 -4.53 8.16
N SER A 27 -14.16 -4.13 6.89
CA SER A 27 -12.99 -3.59 6.20
C SER A 27 -12.67 -2.25 6.88
N PRO A 28 -11.56 -2.10 7.62
CA PRO A 28 -11.20 -0.80 8.14
C PRO A 28 -11.04 0.14 6.96
N LEU A 29 -11.77 1.26 7.00
CA LEU A 29 -11.59 2.37 6.08
C LEU A 29 -10.23 3.00 6.42
N LEU A 30 -9.15 2.38 5.95
CA LEU A 30 -7.85 3.02 5.93
C LEU A 30 -8.02 4.30 5.09
N PRO A 31 -7.50 5.45 5.55
CA PRO A 31 -7.35 6.60 4.67
C PRO A 31 -6.68 6.09 3.40
N ALA A 32 -7.20 6.46 2.24
CA ALA A 32 -6.51 6.21 0.98
C ALA A 32 -5.20 7.02 1.02
N ALA A 33 -4.17 6.47 1.66
CA ALA A 33 -2.81 6.83 1.40
C ALA A 33 -2.63 6.51 -0.08
N ASN A 34 -2.39 7.54 -0.89
CA ASN A 34 -1.86 7.26 -2.21
C ASN A 34 -0.52 6.60 -1.91
N ALA A 35 -0.37 5.32 -2.27
CA ALA A 35 0.90 4.63 -2.14
C ALA A 35 1.93 5.47 -2.89
N GLY A 36 2.92 5.98 -2.17
CA GLY A 36 4.06 6.65 -2.78
C GLY A 36 4.78 5.64 -3.66
N VAL A 37 5.00 4.42 -3.15
CA VAL A 37 5.54 3.30 -3.93
C VAL A 37 4.65 2.07 -3.83
N THR A 38 4.42 1.43 -4.97
CA THR A 38 3.79 0.12 -5.07
C THR A 38 4.85 -0.93 -5.35
N VAL A 39 4.87 -1.98 -4.52
CA VAL A 39 5.67 -3.20 -4.71
C VAL A 39 4.74 -4.33 -5.11
N THR A 40 5.09 -5.08 -6.14
CA THR A 40 4.31 -6.22 -6.62
C THR A 40 5.19 -7.45 -6.63
N VAL A 41 4.70 -8.54 -6.05
CA VAL A 41 5.35 -9.85 -6.01
C VAL A 41 4.47 -10.81 -6.80
N GLN A 42 4.99 -11.30 -7.92
CA GLN A 42 4.31 -12.24 -8.81
C GLN A 42 5.09 -13.53 -8.95
N GLU A 43 4.39 -14.65 -8.83
CA GLU A 43 4.91 -15.97 -9.13
C GLU A 43 4.61 -16.35 -10.57
N THR A 44 5.58 -16.94 -11.24
CA THR A 44 5.46 -17.53 -12.57
C THR A 44 6.10 -18.90 -12.58
N ILE A 45 5.97 -19.65 -13.67
CA ILE A 45 6.63 -20.95 -13.81
C ILE A 45 8.16 -20.89 -13.68
N ASN A 46 8.77 -19.73 -13.95
CA ASN A 46 10.22 -19.54 -13.91
C ASN A 46 10.74 -19.06 -12.54
N GLY A 47 9.85 -18.74 -11.60
CA GLY A 47 10.23 -18.18 -10.32
C GLY A 47 9.33 -17.04 -9.85
N VAL A 48 9.78 -16.36 -8.79
CA VAL A 48 9.13 -15.15 -8.25
C VAL A 48 9.83 -13.90 -8.78
N SER A 49 9.05 -12.92 -9.24
CA SER A 49 9.52 -11.60 -9.62
C SER A 49 8.92 -10.55 -8.70
N ILE A 50 9.77 -9.65 -8.22
CA ILE A 50 9.39 -8.50 -7.42
C ILE A 50 9.70 -7.22 -8.20
N SER A 51 8.77 -6.29 -8.23
CA SER A 51 8.95 -4.98 -8.86
C SER A 51 8.41 -3.86 -7.99
N ALA A 52 9.14 -2.76 -7.86
CA ALA A 52 8.70 -1.53 -7.23
C ALA A 52 8.59 -0.40 -8.25
N SER A 53 7.52 0.40 -8.13
CA SER A 53 7.31 1.60 -8.93
C SER A 53 6.61 2.69 -8.12
N GLY A 54 7.06 3.94 -8.26
CA GLY A 54 6.41 5.09 -7.65
C GLY A 54 7.38 6.22 -7.32
N SER A 55 7.09 6.99 -6.28
CA SER A 55 7.93 8.06 -5.74
C SER A 55 7.57 8.31 -4.28
N LEU A 56 8.55 8.66 -3.44
CA LEU A 56 8.34 9.00 -2.04
C LEU A 56 8.58 10.49 -1.77
N ASN A 57 7.83 11.06 -0.84
CA ASN A 57 8.18 12.30 -0.17
C ASN A 57 8.94 12.02 1.14
N LEU A 58 10.21 12.41 1.18
CA LEU A 58 11.11 12.19 2.33
C LEU A 58 11.25 13.42 3.22
N SER A 59 10.54 14.52 2.95
CA SER A 59 10.67 15.80 3.69
C SER A 59 10.34 15.73 5.19
N GLY A 60 9.72 14.64 5.65
CA GLY A 60 9.46 14.38 7.07
C GLY A 60 10.42 13.38 7.71
N LEU A 61 11.43 12.89 6.98
CA LEU A 61 12.35 11.86 7.45
C LEU A 61 13.76 12.42 7.63
N THR A 62 14.50 11.82 8.56
CA THR A 62 15.91 12.13 8.81
C THR A 62 16.78 11.19 7.98
N ARG A 63 17.70 11.74 7.17
CA ARG A 63 18.70 10.94 6.44
C ARG A 63 19.68 10.34 7.45
N GLU A 64 19.97 9.06 7.30
CA GLU A 64 20.98 8.33 8.04
C GLU A 64 22.22 8.19 7.18
N THR A 65 23.41 8.27 7.78
CA THR A 65 24.70 8.16 7.07
C THR A 65 25.24 6.73 7.06
N ASN A 66 24.38 5.74 7.25
CA ASN A 66 24.79 4.35 7.29
C ASN A 66 24.96 3.81 5.87
N VAL A 67 26.13 3.23 5.60
CA VAL A 67 26.41 2.49 4.38
C VAL A 67 25.55 1.23 4.37
N PHE A 68 24.77 1.05 3.31
CA PHE A 68 23.90 -0.12 3.15
C PHE A 68 24.40 -0.99 2.00
N TYR A 69 24.46 -2.30 2.26
CA TYR A 69 24.84 -3.31 1.28
C TYR A 69 23.63 -3.76 0.45
N ALA A 70 23.71 -3.52 -0.86
CA ALA A 70 22.59 -3.70 -1.79
C ALA A 70 22.61 -5.03 -2.54
N GLU A 71 22.72 -6.16 -1.83
CA GLU A 71 22.24 -7.39 -2.44
C GLU A 71 20.70 -7.39 -2.43
N PRO A 72 20.04 -7.53 -3.59
CA PRO A 72 18.59 -7.65 -3.61
C PRO A 72 18.18 -8.92 -2.86
N ARG A 73 17.32 -8.79 -1.86
CA ARG A 73 16.95 -9.88 -0.94
C ARG A 73 15.56 -9.67 -0.35
N ILE A 74 15.01 -10.73 0.21
CA ILE A 74 13.78 -10.70 1.02
C ILE A 74 14.01 -11.35 2.39
N ARG A 75 13.35 -10.84 3.42
CA ARG A 75 13.27 -11.45 4.77
C ARG A 75 11.83 -11.34 5.28
N PRO A 76 10.94 -12.28 4.92
CA PRO A 76 9.52 -12.16 5.24
C PRO A 76 9.21 -12.06 6.74
N LEU A 77 10.02 -12.75 7.57
CA LEU A 77 9.91 -12.72 9.03
C LEU A 77 10.36 -11.37 9.65
N GLU A 78 11.26 -10.63 9.01
CA GLU A 78 11.84 -9.38 9.52
C GLU A 78 11.26 -8.11 8.87
N PRO A 79 10.04 -8.23 8.34
CA PRO A 79 9.51 -7.48 7.20
C PRO A 79 10.52 -6.63 6.37
N ASP A 80 11.62 -7.24 5.92
CA ASP A 80 12.65 -6.55 5.13
C ASP A 80 12.63 -6.98 3.67
N PHE A 81 12.95 -6.05 2.78
CA PHE A 81 13.34 -6.37 1.41
C PHE A 81 14.26 -5.29 0.84
N THR A 82 15.09 -5.69 -0.11
CA THR A 82 15.90 -4.80 -0.94
C THR A 82 15.76 -5.26 -2.38
N LEU A 83 15.54 -4.31 -3.29
CA LEU A 83 15.48 -4.49 -4.74
C LEU A 83 16.59 -3.65 -5.37
N GLY A 84 16.91 -3.96 -6.62
CA GLY A 84 17.94 -3.25 -7.38
C GLY A 84 18.91 -4.22 -8.06
N PRO A 85 20.02 -3.71 -8.60
CA PRO A 85 21.01 -4.52 -9.32
C PRO A 85 21.58 -5.63 -8.43
N ALA A 86 21.61 -6.85 -8.96
CA ALA A 86 22.35 -7.95 -8.33
C ALA A 86 23.81 -7.87 -8.81
N SER A 87 24.68 -7.21 -8.06
CA SER A 87 26.14 -7.29 -8.23
C SER A 87 26.82 -7.28 -6.86
N GLU A 88 28.02 -7.86 -6.78
CA GLU A 88 28.85 -7.96 -5.57
C GLU A 88 28.80 -6.67 -4.77
N MET A 89 28.45 -6.79 -3.48
CA MET A 89 28.45 -5.76 -2.42
C MET A 89 28.97 -4.39 -2.88
N VAL A 90 28.11 -3.63 -3.57
CA VAL A 90 28.47 -2.26 -3.94
C VAL A 90 28.21 -1.42 -2.70
N GLU A 91 29.24 -0.75 -2.20
CA GLU A 91 29.09 0.25 -1.15
C GLU A 91 28.42 1.50 -1.72
N ASP A 92 27.61 2.17 -0.90
CA ASP A 92 27.09 3.51 -1.18
C ASP A 92 26.18 3.64 -2.42
N VAL A 93 25.36 2.62 -2.69
CA VAL A 93 24.42 2.60 -3.84
C VAL A 93 23.03 3.15 -3.51
N GLY A 94 22.82 3.69 -2.31
CA GLY A 94 21.54 4.27 -1.95
C GLY A 94 21.53 4.99 -0.61
N ASP A 95 20.70 6.02 -0.52
CA ASP A 95 20.44 6.76 0.70
C ASP A 95 19.52 5.99 1.65
N THR A 96 19.75 6.14 2.96
CA THR A 96 18.86 5.61 3.99
C THR A 96 18.20 6.73 4.78
N TYR A 97 16.94 6.52 5.13
CA TYR A 97 16.14 7.47 5.90
C TYR A 97 15.47 6.77 7.07
N ARG A 98 15.63 7.35 8.26
CA ARG A 98 14.99 6.89 9.48
C ARG A 98 13.52 7.26 9.51
N VAL A 99 12.69 6.28 9.83
CA VAL A 99 11.23 6.41 9.88
C VAL A 99 10.67 6.32 11.30
N SER A 100 11.53 6.12 12.32
CA SER A 100 11.09 5.77 13.68
C SER A 100 11.51 6.74 14.80
N ASP A 101 11.90 7.98 14.49
CA ASP A 101 12.10 9.01 15.53
C ASP A 101 10.84 9.84 15.75
N GLY A 102 9.92 9.28 16.55
CA GLY A 102 8.70 9.97 16.99
C GLY A 102 7.46 9.74 16.14
N ASP A 103 7.63 9.32 14.87
CA ASP A 103 6.54 8.83 14.03
C ASP A 103 6.47 7.30 14.11
N SER A 104 5.33 6.77 14.53
CA SER A 104 5.10 5.32 14.46
C SER A 104 4.88 4.93 13.00
N ILE A 105 5.75 4.09 12.42
CA ILE A 105 5.36 3.35 11.23
C ILE A 105 4.17 2.47 11.61
N ILE A 106 3.04 2.65 10.92
CA ILE A 106 1.98 1.65 10.92
C ILE A 106 2.48 0.55 10.00
N THR A 107 3.12 -0.46 10.59
CA THR A 107 3.61 -1.63 9.88
C THR A 107 2.51 -2.70 9.93
N PRO A 108 2.16 -3.40 8.84
CA PRO A 108 1.81 -4.81 9.02
C PRO A 108 2.97 -5.49 9.76
N GLY A 109 2.71 -6.56 10.49
CA GLY A 109 3.79 -7.34 11.09
C GLY A 109 4.69 -7.97 10.02
N THR A 110 4.93 -9.26 10.14
CA THR A 110 5.68 -10.00 9.12
C THR A 110 4.83 -10.20 7.86
N PHE A 111 5.47 -10.35 6.70
CA PHE A 111 4.80 -10.76 5.46
C PHE A 111 5.06 -12.23 5.11
N GLY A 112 5.41 -13.01 6.13
CA GLY A 112 5.68 -14.43 6.02
C GLY A 112 6.55 -14.96 7.16
N THR A 113 7.02 -16.19 6.99
CA THR A 113 7.89 -16.91 7.92
C THR A 113 9.21 -17.33 7.28
N GLY A 114 9.43 -16.95 6.02
CA GLY A 114 10.62 -17.30 5.27
C GLY A 114 11.91 -16.76 5.88
N ALA A 115 12.98 -17.53 5.73
CA ALA A 115 14.34 -17.12 6.04
C ALA A 115 14.84 -16.08 5.00
N PRO A 116 15.91 -15.33 5.33
CA PRO A 116 16.56 -14.45 4.37
C PRO A 116 16.91 -15.19 3.08
N THR A 117 16.50 -14.64 1.94
CA THR A 117 16.81 -15.20 0.62
C THR A 117 17.31 -14.09 -0.29
N THR A 118 18.48 -14.27 -0.88
CA THR A 118 19.05 -13.35 -1.89
C THR A 118 18.44 -13.65 -3.26
N ALA A 119 18.18 -12.60 -4.02
CA ALA A 119 17.66 -12.69 -5.37
C ALA A 119 18.73 -13.18 -6.35
N THR A 120 18.34 -13.98 -7.33
CA THR A 120 19.19 -14.45 -8.43
C THR A 120 19.65 -13.30 -9.32
N SER A 121 18.75 -12.33 -9.55
CA SER A 121 19.05 -11.14 -10.34
C SER A 121 18.16 -9.98 -9.95
N GLY A 122 18.49 -8.77 -10.40
CA GLY A 122 17.68 -7.58 -10.21
C GLY A 122 18.21 -6.43 -11.05
N THR A 123 17.39 -5.40 -11.25
CA THR A 123 17.71 -4.22 -12.08
C THR A 123 17.02 -2.97 -11.55
N GLY A 124 17.36 -1.82 -12.11
CA GLY A 124 16.79 -0.52 -11.73
C GLY A 124 17.58 0.12 -10.61
N SER A 125 16.90 0.96 -9.84
CA SER A 125 17.50 1.65 -8.69
C SER A 125 17.46 0.77 -7.44
N VAL A 126 18.33 1.07 -6.47
CA VAL A 126 18.23 0.45 -5.15
C VAL A 126 17.01 1.00 -4.42
N PHE A 127 16.21 0.10 -3.85
CA PHE A 127 15.02 0.45 -3.07
C PHE A 127 14.68 -0.64 -2.08
N GLY A 128 14.34 -0.28 -0.84
CA GLY A 128 14.06 -1.28 0.17
C GLY A 128 13.47 -0.75 1.47
N LEU A 129 13.07 -1.71 2.29
CA LEU A 129 12.65 -1.51 3.67
C LEU A 129 13.51 -2.38 4.59
N SER A 130 13.97 -1.80 5.69
CA SER A 130 14.65 -2.53 6.78
C SER A 130 13.96 -2.17 8.10
N LEU A 131 13.04 -3.02 8.51
CA LEU A 131 12.15 -2.87 9.66
C LEU A 131 12.47 -3.85 10.80
N GLY A 132 13.25 -4.90 10.52
CA GLY A 132 13.81 -5.82 11.53
C GLY A 132 14.94 -5.21 12.37
N VAL A 133 15.41 -4.02 12.00
CA VAL A 133 16.51 -3.28 12.66
C VAL A 133 16.00 -2.04 13.39
N ASN A 134 16.82 -1.51 14.31
CA ASN A 134 16.62 -0.21 14.93
C ASN A 134 17.85 0.68 14.65
N PRO A 135 17.68 1.88 14.08
CA PRO A 135 16.40 2.47 13.66
C PRO A 135 15.76 1.75 12.46
N LYS A 136 14.44 1.94 12.26
CA LYS A 136 13.76 1.44 11.06
C LYS A 136 14.09 2.34 9.88
N LEU A 137 14.47 1.74 8.76
CA LEU A 137 15.03 2.44 7.60
C LEU A 137 14.19 2.20 6.34
N ILE A 138 14.06 3.25 5.55
CA ILE A 138 13.76 3.16 4.12
C ILE A 138 15.07 3.38 3.37
N GLN A 139 15.30 2.53 2.37
CA GLN A 139 16.37 2.71 1.42
C GLN A 139 15.81 3.22 0.10
N VAL A 140 16.43 4.27 -0.43
CA VAL A 140 16.09 4.89 -1.72
C VAL A 140 17.35 4.94 -2.60
N PRO A 141 17.22 5.30 -3.89
CA PRO A 141 18.39 5.47 -4.75
C PRO A 141 19.35 6.53 -4.19
N ASP A 142 20.61 6.47 -4.62
CA ASP A 142 21.58 7.51 -4.27
C ASP A 142 21.11 8.90 -4.79
N ASP A 143 21.40 9.95 -4.02
CA ASP A 143 20.96 11.34 -4.25
C ASP A 143 19.45 11.49 -4.52
N TYR A 144 18.61 10.65 -3.89
CA TYR A 144 17.18 10.65 -4.16
C TYR A 144 16.51 11.97 -3.75
N THR A 145 15.95 12.66 -4.73
CA THR A 145 15.09 13.83 -4.50
C THR A 145 13.63 13.40 -4.34
N SER A 146 12.94 13.93 -3.32
CA SER A 146 11.52 13.64 -3.07
C SER A 146 10.65 13.84 -4.32
N GLY A 147 9.88 12.83 -4.69
CA GLY A 147 9.05 12.82 -5.91
C GLY A 147 9.74 12.28 -7.16
N SER A 148 11.06 12.02 -7.12
CA SER A 148 11.76 11.33 -8.21
C SER A 148 11.24 9.90 -8.38
N PRO A 149 11.25 9.34 -9.60
CA PRO A 149 10.76 8.00 -9.85
C PRO A 149 11.68 6.95 -9.20
N ILE A 150 11.07 5.95 -8.58
CA ILE A 150 11.68 4.72 -8.10
C ILE A 150 11.21 3.61 -9.02
N ILE A 151 12.15 2.90 -9.65
CA ILE A 151 11.89 1.72 -10.47
C ILE A 151 12.96 0.69 -10.10
N ALA A 152 12.54 -0.40 -9.47
CA ALA A 152 13.46 -1.43 -8.99
C ALA A 152 12.86 -2.83 -9.20
N THR A 153 13.70 -3.82 -9.46
CA THR A 153 13.26 -5.22 -9.61
C THR A 153 14.20 -6.19 -8.91
N ALA A 154 13.66 -7.36 -8.57
CA ALA A 154 14.40 -8.55 -8.15
C ALA A 154 13.73 -9.82 -8.70
N ARG A 155 14.51 -10.87 -8.96
CA ARG A 155 14.05 -12.19 -9.40
C ARG A 155 14.65 -13.30 -8.55
N PHE A 156 13.81 -14.28 -8.23
CA PHE A 156 14.15 -15.49 -7.49
C PHE A 156 13.83 -16.67 -8.39
N ASP A 157 14.82 -17.08 -9.20
CA ASP A 157 14.62 -18.10 -10.22
C ASP A 157 14.37 -19.46 -9.57
N GLY A 158 13.38 -20.20 -10.09
CA GLY A 158 12.98 -21.50 -9.55
C GLY A 158 12.27 -21.46 -8.18
N ALA A 159 12.07 -20.27 -7.60
CA ALA A 159 11.35 -20.13 -6.34
C ALA A 159 9.83 -19.98 -6.53
N THR A 160 9.07 -20.28 -5.48
CA THR A 160 7.64 -19.97 -5.36
C THR A 160 7.45 -19.01 -4.18
N ILE A 161 6.33 -18.29 -4.13
CA ILE A 161 5.93 -17.45 -2.99
C ILE A 161 5.95 -18.32 -1.70
N ALA A 162 5.47 -19.56 -1.81
CA ALA A 162 5.48 -20.51 -0.70
C ALA A 162 6.89 -20.95 -0.28
N SER A 163 7.79 -21.25 -1.23
CA SER A 163 9.17 -21.66 -0.91
C SER A 163 10.00 -20.52 -0.33
N LEU A 164 9.70 -19.28 -0.71
CA LEU A 164 10.24 -18.08 -0.09
C LEU A 164 9.63 -17.80 1.29
N GLY A 165 8.62 -18.58 1.71
CA GLY A 165 7.92 -18.40 2.97
C GLY A 165 7.17 -17.07 3.06
N MET A 166 6.76 -16.50 1.92
CA MET A 166 5.94 -15.30 1.83
C MET A 166 4.45 -15.67 1.90
N THR A 167 3.67 -14.81 2.54
CA THR A 167 2.21 -14.99 2.65
C THR A 167 1.50 -14.09 1.64
N PRO A 168 0.63 -14.62 0.75
CA PRO A 168 -0.17 -13.80 -0.16
C PRO A 168 -1.04 -12.76 0.59
N GLY A 169 -1.13 -11.55 0.05
CA GLY A 169 -1.91 -10.48 0.66
C GLY A 169 -1.46 -9.06 0.28
N THR A 170 -2.05 -8.08 0.97
CA THR A 170 -1.70 -6.66 0.86
C THR A 170 -1.03 -6.19 2.15
N TYR A 171 0.15 -5.59 2.04
CA TYR A 171 0.97 -5.10 3.15
C TYR A 171 1.21 -3.61 2.97
N VAL A 172 0.76 -2.78 3.92
CA VAL A 172 0.83 -1.31 3.80
C VAL A 172 1.65 -0.74 4.94
N TRP A 173 2.85 -0.27 4.65
CA TRP A 173 3.66 0.49 5.60
C TRP A 173 3.40 1.98 5.38
N SER A 174 2.93 2.67 6.42
CA SER A 174 2.69 4.11 6.35
C SER A 174 3.33 4.87 7.49
N TRP A 175 3.77 6.09 7.22
CA TRP A 175 4.41 6.97 8.18
C TRP A 175 4.04 8.44 7.90
N GLY A 176 4.48 9.32 8.80
CA GLY A 176 4.21 10.75 8.72
C GLY A 176 2.73 11.10 8.92
N SER A 177 2.41 12.38 8.76
CA SER A 177 1.04 12.88 8.89
C SER A 177 0.82 14.13 8.03
N GLY A 178 -0.45 14.45 7.73
CA GLY A 178 -0.78 15.66 6.97
C GLY A 178 -0.12 15.70 5.60
N GLY A 179 0.76 16.69 5.37
CA GLY A 179 1.45 16.89 4.09
C GLY A 179 2.66 15.98 3.86
N THR A 180 3.13 15.28 4.90
CA THR A 180 4.24 14.32 4.84
C THR A 180 3.77 12.88 5.02
N ALA A 181 2.45 12.65 5.02
CA ALA A 181 1.87 11.32 5.09
C ALA A 181 2.24 10.52 3.84
N GLU A 182 2.90 9.39 4.02
CA GLU A 182 3.41 8.55 2.94
C GLU A 182 3.16 7.07 3.21
N SER A 183 3.25 6.26 2.15
CA SER A 183 3.15 4.81 2.29
C SER A 183 3.83 4.01 1.18
N ILE A 184 4.26 2.80 1.54
CA ILE A 184 4.65 1.73 0.62
C ILE A 184 3.59 0.64 0.72
N THR A 185 3.09 0.19 -0.43
CA THR A 185 2.15 -0.94 -0.48
C THR A 185 2.74 -2.10 -1.26
N MET A 186 2.85 -3.26 -0.63
CA MET A 186 3.24 -4.50 -1.28
C MET A 186 2.04 -5.42 -1.51
N TYR A 187 1.96 -5.96 -2.72
CA TYR A 187 0.97 -6.95 -3.14
C TYR A 187 1.67 -8.28 -3.41
N ILE A 188 1.32 -9.32 -2.65
CA ILE A 188 1.91 -10.66 -2.77
C ILE A 188 0.89 -11.62 -3.36
N GLY A 189 1.20 -12.21 -4.52
CA GLY A 189 0.33 -13.20 -5.18
C GLY A 189 -0.98 -12.61 -5.70
N GLN A 190 -1.08 -11.29 -5.82
CA GLN A 190 -2.24 -10.57 -6.30
C GLN A 190 -1.82 -9.33 -7.08
N SER A 191 -2.69 -8.83 -7.96
CA SER A 191 -2.44 -7.57 -8.66
C SER A 191 -2.82 -6.37 -7.78
N PRO A 192 -2.10 -5.23 -7.92
CA PRO A 192 -2.57 -3.97 -7.35
C PRO A 192 -4.00 -3.66 -7.83
N PRO A 193 -4.87 -3.07 -6.99
CA PRO A 193 -6.16 -2.56 -7.43
C PRO A 193 -5.96 -1.61 -8.62
N PRO A 194 -6.88 -1.58 -9.59
CA PRO A 194 -6.80 -0.63 -10.69
C PRO A 194 -6.73 0.79 -10.11
N VAL A 195 -5.64 1.50 -10.43
CA VAL A 195 -5.46 2.90 -10.04
C VAL A 195 -6.58 3.70 -10.69
N VAL A 196 -7.56 4.13 -9.90
CA VAL A 196 -8.59 5.05 -10.38
C VAL A 196 -7.92 6.42 -10.54
N ASP A 197 -7.38 6.71 -11.73
CA ASP A 197 -6.77 8.00 -12.02
C ASP A 197 -7.83 9.12 -11.98
N ASN A 198 -7.98 9.69 -10.79
CA ASN A 198 -8.85 10.83 -10.55
C ASN A 198 -8.14 12.16 -10.89
N THR A 199 -6.91 12.17 -11.41
CA THR A 199 -6.13 13.41 -11.66
C THR A 199 -6.87 14.33 -12.62
N ALA A 200 -7.36 13.80 -13.75
CA ALA A 200 -8.15 14.57 -14.69
C ALA A 200 -9.47 15.08 -14.07
N ALA A 201 -10.10 14.30 -13.20
CA ALA A 201 -11.33 14.68 -12.50
C ALA A 201 -11.06 15.77 -11.44
N LYS A 202 -9.96 15.66 -10.68
CA LYS A 202 -9.47 16.64 -9.69
C LYS A 202 -9.16 17.96 -10.39
N ALA A 203 -8.40 17.95 -11.48
CA ALA A 203 -8.06 19.15 -12.26
C ALA A 203 -9.32 19.86 -12.80
N LYS A 204 -10.27 19.10 -13.36
CA LYS A 204 -11.57 19.64 -13.84
C LYS A 204 -12.36 20.28 -12.70
N LEU A 205 -12.45 19.63 -11.54
CA LEU A 205 -13.15 20.16 -10.36
C LEU A 205 -12.48 21.42 -9.81
N GLN A 206 -11.15 21.43 -9.69
CA GLN A 206 -10.38 22.60 -9.25
C GLN A 206 -10.60 23.79 -10.17
N LYS A 207 -10.53 23.60 -11.50
CA LYS A 207 -10.79 24.65 -12.50
C LYS A 207 -12.22 25.20 -12.36
N LYS A 208 -13.21 24.32 -12.15
CA LYS A 208 -14.62 24.72 -11.95
C LYS A 208 -14.82 25.49 -10.64
N ILE A 209 -14.19 25.06 -9.55
CA ILE A 209 -14.21 25.78 -8.26
C ILE A 209 -13.58 27.16 -8.41
N LYS A 210 -12.43 27.28 -9.08
CA LYS A 210 -11.76 28.57 -9.35
C LYS A 210 -12.66 29.52 -10.14
N LYS A 211 -13.32 29.01 -11.20
CA LYS A 211 -14.30 29.80 -11.99
C LYS A 211 -15.48 30.26 -11.14
N LEU A 212 -16.07 29.39 -10.31
CA LEU A 212 -17.18 29.75 -9.42
C LEU A 212 -16.77 30.79 -8.38
N LYS A 213 -15.58 30.66 -7.76
CA LYS A 213 -15.05 31.66 -6.82
C LYS A 213 -14.89 33.03 -7.49
N LYS A 214 -14.41 33.08 -8.74
CA LYS A 214 -14.34 34.33 -9.53
C LYS A 214 -15.73 34.92 -9.79
N GLN A 215 -16.71 34.09 -10.16
CA GLN A 215 -18.09 34.53 -10.39
C GLN A 215 -18.75 35.05 -9.10
N VAL A 216 -18.47 34.45 -7.94
CA VAL A 216 -18.92 34.97 -6.63
C VAL A 216 -18.39 36.38 -6.39
N LYS A 217 -17.09 36.62 -6.64
CA LYS A 217 -16.47 37.94 -6.48
C LYS A 217 -17.14 38.99 -7.37
N VAL A 218 -17.41 38.66 -8.64
CA VAL A 218 -18.10 39.56 -9.58
C VAL A 218 -19.54 39.83 -9.14
N ALA A 219 -20.30 38.79 -8.75
CA ALA A 219 -21.67 38.96 -8.30
C ALA A 219 -21.78 39.84 -7.04
N LYS A 220 -20.83 39.69 -6.10
CA LYS A 220 -20.74 40.58 -4.92
C LYS A 220 -20.48 42.04 -5.31
N ARG A 221 -19.53 42.29 -6.23
CA ARG A 221 -19.25 43.65 -6.74
C ARG A 221 -20.46 44.29 -7.40
N LYS A 222 -21.25 43.51 -8.15
CA LYS A 222 -22.51 43.96 -8.77
C LYS A 222 -23.71 43.99 -7.82
N LYS A 223 -23.50 43.81 -6.50
CA LYS A 223 -24.55 43.73 -5.47
C LYS A 223 -25.63 42.66 -5.73
N GLN A 224 -25.33 41.62 -6.51
CA GLN A 224 -26.22 40.50 -6.82
C GLN A 224 -26.19 39.43 -5.71
N VAL A 225 -26.71 39.76 -4.53
CA VAL A 225 -26.58 38.96 -3.28
C VAL A 225 -27.10 37.53 -3.42
N ALA A 226 -28.31 37.35 -3.95
CA ALA A 226 -28.93 36.03 -4.12
C ALA A 226 -28.09 35.11 -5.05
N LYS A 227 -27.60 35.67 -6.15
CA LYS A 227 -26.73 34.97 -7.11
C LYS A 227 -25.40 34.60 -6.46
N ALA A 228 -24.78 35.51 -5.71
CA ALA A 228 -23.53 35.24 -5.00
C ALA A 228 -23.67 34.09 -3.99
N LYS A 229 -24.76 34.06 -3.20
CA LYS A 229 -25.07 32.96 -2.27
C LYS A 229 -25.20 31.62 -3.00
N LYS A 230 -25.95 31.58 -4.11
CA LYS A 230 -26.16 30.35 -4.91
C LYS A 230 -24.84 29.80 -5.48
N LEU A 231 -23.99 30.67 -6.02
CA LEU A 231 -22.68 30.29 -6.56
C LEU A 231 -21.72 29.79 -5.48
N LEU A 232 -21.72 30.43 -4.30
CA LEU A 232 -20.89 30.00 -3.17
C LEU A 232 -21.30 28.60 -2.66
N LYS A 233 -22.61 28.33 -2.56
CA LYS A 233 -23.12 26.99 -2.19
C LYS A 233 -22.66 25.92 -3.18
N LYS A 234 -22.69 26.22 -4.49
CA LYS A 234 -22.16 25.33 -5.53
C LYS A 234 -20.65 25.08 -5.37
N ALA A 235 -19.86 26.13 -5.13
CA ALA A 235 -18.43 26.00 -4.92
C ALA A 235 -18.11 25.11 -3.70
N LYS A 236 -18.79 25.33 -2.56
CA LYS A 236 -18.64 24.50 -1.35
C LYS A 236 -18.98 23.03 -1.61
N LYS A 237 -20.06 22.74 -2.34
CA LYS A 237 -20.45 21.35 -2.71
C LYS A 237 -19.36 20.68 -3.56
N LEU A 238 -18.80 21.39 -4.54
CA LEU A 238 -17.72 20.85 -5.37
C LEU A 238 -16.43 20.67 -4.59
N THR A 239 -16.11 21.54 -3.63
CA THR A 239 -14.97 21.34 -2.72
C THR A 239 -15.15 20.09 -1.86
N LYS A 240 -16.36 19.83 -1.34
CA LYS A 240 -16.65 18.57 -0.61
C LYS A 240 -16.52 17.35 -1.52
N LYS A 241 -16.95 17.44 -2.78
CA LYS A 241 -16.77 16.36 -3.77
C LYS A 241 -15.28 16.13 -4.09
N LEU A 242 -14.50 17.19 -4.24
CA LEU A 242 -13.06 17.10 -4.50
C LEU A 242 -12.30 16.41 -3.36
N ARG A 243 -12.71 16.61 -2.10
CA ARG A 243 -12.13 15.92 -0.93
C ARG A 243 -12.48 14.43 -0.84
N LYS A 244 -13.44 13.97 -1.64
CA LYS A 244 -13.88 12.56 -1.69
C LYS A 244 -13.26 11.79 -2.87
N LEU A 245 -12.45 12.47 -3.69
CA LEU A 245 -11.68 11.90 -4.79
C LEU A 245 -10.21 11.90 -4.39
#